data_AF-A0AAN5CVH6-F1
#
_entry.id   AF-A0AAN5CVH6-F1
#
_cell.length_a   1.000
_cell.length_b   1.000
_cell.length_c   1.000
_cell.angle_alpha   90.00
_cell.angle_beta   90.00
_cell.angle_gamma   90.00
#
_symmetry.space_group_name_H-M   'P 1'
#
loop_
_entity.id
_entity.type
_entity.pdbx_description
1 polymer ?
#
loop_
_entity_poly.entity_id
_entity_poly.type
_entity_poly.pdbx_seq_one_letter_code
_entity_poly.pdbx_strand_id
1 'polypeptide(L)'
;NQTCVMGALLGKFFIALHRYIVLRQVAVSEKIWSARLVRLLLAIQLILPLAISGACFSIGYVHIRSENGWISYLVPGQGLIIHMFITNVFIGVYVIISILLTFLSSRKLSALQKRLGNQSIVVRQQKNMFVVVAVCSLSHLLKAGHQSCTVIMSMNGAISRSVFETWIWPAVG
;
A
#
# COMPACT_ATOMS: atom_id res chain seq x y z
N ASN A 1 -6.53 -10.02 7.14
CA ASN A 1 -5.22 -9.80 7.80
C ASN A 1 -4.68 -8.42 7.41
N GLN A 2 -4.88 -7.40 8.26
CA GLN A 2 -4.55 -5.99 7.95
C GLN A 2 -3.02 -5.72 7.98
N THR A 3 -2.27 -6.47 8.77
CA THR A 3 -0.80 -6.38 8.87
C THR A 3 -0.11 -6.60 7.52
N CYS A 4 -0.52 -7.66 6.81
CA CYS A 4 0.01 -7.97 5.48
C CYS A 4 -0.30 -6.87 4.46
N VAL A 5 -1.44 -6.21 4.59
CA VAL A 5 -1.83 -5.09 3.73
C VAL A 5 -0.88 -3.90 3.95
N MET A 6 -0.62 -3.53 5.21
CA MET A 6 0.31 -2.46 5.54
C MET A 6 1.74 -2.76 5.07
N GLY A 7 2.24 -3.98 5.29
CA GLY A 7 3.55 -4.39 4.79
C GLY A 7 3.65 -4.37 3.26
N ALA A 8 2.58 -4.80 2.58
CA ALA A 8 2.52 -4.74 1.12
C ALA A 8 2.44 -3.30 0.57
N LEU A 9 1.84 -2.37 1.32
CA LEU A 9 1.80 -0.94 0.97
C LEU A 9 3.18 -0.30 1.13
N LEU A 10 3.87 -0.55 2.24
CA LEU A 10 5.24 -0.05 2.48
C LEU A 10 6.22 -0.53 1.40
N GLY A 11 6.15 -1.81 1.02
CA GLY A 11 7.00 -2.33 -0.06
C GLY A 11 6.77 -1.61 -1.39
N LYS A 12 5.51 -1.39 -1.77
CA LYS A 12 5.15 -0.65 -2.99
C LYS A 12 5.57 0.81 -2.92
N PHE A 13 5.43 1.43 -1.75
CA PHE A 13 5.93 2.79 -1.51
C PHE A 13 7.42 2.88 -1.76
N PHE A 14 8.22 1.95 -1.23
CA PHE A 14 9.66 1.92 -1.48
C PHE A 14 9.99 1.72 -2.95
N ILE A 15 9.24 0.89 -3.68
CA ILE A 15 9.41 0.74 -5.14
C ILE A 15 9.14 2.07 -5.87
N ALA A 16 8.04 2.76 -5.56
CA ALA A 16 7.71 4.05 -6.16
C ALA A 16 8.75 5.13 -5.84
N LEU A 17 9.24 5.15 -4.60
CA LEU A 17 10.30 6.05 -4.15
C LEU A 17 11.63 5.77 -4.86
N HIS A 18 12.04 4.51 -4.93
CA HIS A 18 13.24 4.09 -5.68
C HIS A 18 13.16 4.56 -7.13
N ARG A 19 12.02 4.33 -7.78
CA ARG A 19 11.78 4.72 -9.17
C ARG A 19 11.96 6.21 -9.39
N TYR A 20 11.39 7.02 -8.52
CA TYR A 20 11.56 8.47 -8.57
C TYR A 20 13.03 8.88 -8.42
N ILE A 21 13.76 8.28 -7.48
CA ILE A 21 15.18 8.57 -7.25
C ILE A 21 16.03 8.18 -8.47
N VAL A 22 15.79 7.01 -9.07
CA VAL A 22 16.47 6.55 -10.30
C VAL A 22 16.29 7.55 -11.44
N LEU A 23 15.05 7.98 -11.69
CA LEU A 23 14.74 8.93 -12.77
C LEU A 23 15.22 10.35 -12.49
N ARG A 24 15.47 10.71 -11.22
CA ARG A 24 16.01 12.01 -10.85
C ARG A 24 17.51 12.11 -11.16
N GLN A 25 18.25 11.01 -11.17
CA GLN A 25 19.69 11.02 -11.40
C GLN A 25 20.06 11.14 -12.88
N VAL A 26 21.20 11.78 -13.15
CA VAL A 26 21.70 11.99 -14.52
C VAL A 26 22.15 10.67 -15.17
N ALA A 27 22.74 9.77 -14.39
CA ALA A 27 23.31 8.51 -14.90
C ALA A 27 22.31 7.34 -14.96
N VAL A 28 21.05 7.52 -14.53
CA VAL A 28 19.98 6.49 -14.51
C VAL A 28 20.51 5.11 -14.11
N SER A 29 21.16 5.03 -12.94
CA SER A 29 21.66 3.77 -12.40
C SER A 29 20.56 3.10 -11.58
N GLU A 30 20.34 1.81 -11.77
CA GLU A 30 19.43 1.03 -10.90
C GLU A 30 20.08 0.63 -9.57
N LYS A 31 21.39 0.84 -9.40
CA LYS A 31 22.15 0.50 -8.18
C LYS A 31 22.34 1.69 -7.22
N ILE A 32 21.33 2.56 -7.10
CA ILE A 32 21.44 3.75 -6.25
C ILE A 32 21.37 3.41 -4.78
N TRP A 33 20.56 2.42 -4.42
CA TRP A 33 20.42 2.00 -3.04
C TRP A 33 21.53 1.04 -2.66
N SER A 34 22.22 1.36 -1.57
CA SER A 34 23.20 0.44 -0.99
C SER A 34 22.49 -0.79 -0.43
N ALA A 35 23.17 -1.95 -0.43
CA ALA A 35 22.62 -3.17 0.15
C ALA A 35 22.22 -3.01 1.62
N ARG A 36 22.92 -2.14 2.37
CA ARG A 36 22.57 -1.79 3.76
C ARG A 36 21.22 -1.08 3.84
N LEU A 37 20.98 -0.09 2.97
CA LEU A 37 19.71 0.62 2.91
C LEU A 37 18.57 -0.31 2.50
N VAL A 38 18.76 -1.17 1.49
CA VAL A 38 17.73 -2.13 1.07
C VAL A 38 17.35 -3.06 2.22
N ARG A 39 18.33 -3.63 2.95
CA ARG A 39 18.05 -4.47 4.11
C ARG A 39 17.30 -3.73 5.22
N LEU A 40 17.65 -2.48 5.48
CA LEU A 40 16.95 -1.64 6.46
C LEU A 40 15.48 -1.40 6.04
N LEU A 41 15.23 -1.06 4.77
CA LEU A 41 13.88 -0.85 4.27
C LEU A 41 13.04 -2.13 4.32
N LEU A 42 13.62 -3.29 4.01
CA LEU A 42 12.95 -4.58 4.17
C LEU A 42 12.63 -4.88 5.64
N ALA A 43 13.56 -4.58 6.56
CA ALA A 43 13.30 -4.73 7.99
C ALA A 43 12.14 -3.82 8.44
N ILE A 44 12.13 -2.55 8.01
CA ILE A 44 11.03 -1.61 8.31
C ILE A 44 9.71 -2.13 7.72
N GLN A 45 9.71 -2.63 6.48
CA GLN A 45 8.52 -3.16 5.81
C GLN A 45 7.86 -4.30 6.59
N LEU A 46 8.65 -5.11 7.31
CA LEU A 46 8.16 -6.26 8.06
C LEU A 46 7.86 -5.90 9.53
N ILE A 47 8.80 -5.22 10.19
CA ILE A 47 8.72 -4.93 11.63
C ILE A 47 7.64 -3.89 11.92
N LEU A 48 7.51 -2.84 11.11
CA LEU A 48 6.57 -1.75 11.41
C LEU A 48 5.10 -2.24 11.42
N PRO A 49 4.60 -2.97 10.40
CA PRO A 49 3.26 -3.55 10.45
C PRO A 49 3.08 -4.51 11.62
N LEU A 50 4.07 -5.37 11.89
CA LEU A 50 4.01 -6.32 13.00
C LEU A 50 3.91 -5.61 14.35
N ALA A 51 4.68 -4.54 14.56
CA ALA A 51 4.64 -3.75 15.78
C ALA A 51 3.28 -3.07 15.97
N ILE A 52 2.72 -2.48 14.92
CA ILE A 52 1.41 -1.82 14.96
C ILE A 52 0.31 -2.84 15.30
N SER A 53 0.28 -3.97 14.59
CA SER A 53 -0.72 -5.00 14.84
C SER A 53 -0.54 -5.67 16.19
N GLY A 54 0.70 -5.93 16.62
CA GLY A 54 1.02 -6.46 17.95
C GLY A 54 0.58 -5.54 19.09
N ALA A 55 0.75 -4.23 18.92
CA ALA A 55 0.22 -3.24 19.87
C ALA A 55 -1.31 -3.30 19.95
N CYS A 56 -2.01 -3.44 18.80
CA CYS A 56 -3.47 -3.62 18.79
C CYS A 56 -3.92 -4.93 19.47
N PHE A 57 -3.15 -6.02 19.37
CA PHE A 57 -3.43 -7.26 20.10
C PHE A 57 -3.32 -7.09 21.62
N SER A 58 -2.51 -6.14 22.09
CA SER A 58 -2.35 -5.88 23.53
C SER A 58 -3.59 -5.21 24.16
N ILE A 59 -4.57 -4.79 23.34
CA ILE A 59 -5.86 -4.20 23.79
C ILE A 59 -6.86 -5.30 24.21
N GLY A 60 -6.53 -6.58 24.00
CA GLY A 60 -7.36 -7.74 24.36
C GLY A 60 -7.86 -8.51 23.13
N TYR A 61 -8.38 -9.72 23.34
CA TYR A 61 -8.89 -10.60 22.28
C TYR A 61 -10.16 -11.33 22.70
N VAL A 62 -11.05 -11.55 21.75
CA VAL A 62 -12.22 -12.42 21.86
C VAL A 62 -11.91 -13.70 21.09
N HIS A 63 -12.16 -14.85 21.70
CA HIS A 63 -12.04 -16.14 21.03
C HIS A 63 -13.38 -16.51 20.41
N ILE A 64 -13.38 -16.75 19.10
CA ILE A 64 -14.54 -17.28 18.39
C ILE A 64 -14.21 -18.73 18.07
N ARG A 65 -14.98 -19.65 18.66
CA ARG A 65 -14.90 -21.07 18.32
C ARG A 65 -15.85 -21.35 17.18
N SER A 66 -15.30 -21.74 16.05
CA SER A 66 -16.08 -22.16 14.88
C SER A 66 -16.57 -23.60 15.09
N GLU A 67 -17.69 -23.97 14.45
CA GLU A 67 -18.33 -25.28 14.59
C GLU A 67 -17.42 -26.45 14.18
N ASN A 68 -16.50 -26.18 13.25
CA ASN A 68 -15.45 -27.10 12.78
C ASN A 68 -14.23 -27.18 13.72
N GLY A 69 -14.30 -26.62 14.94
CA GLY A 69 -13.28 -26.73 15.98
C GLY A 69 -12.14 -25.71 15.88
N TRP A 70 -12.13 -24.86 14.85
CA TRP A 70 -11.12 -23.80 14.71
C TRP A 70 -11.36 -22.69 15.73
N ILE A 71 -10.27 -22.18 16.32
CA ILE A 71 -10.29 -21.05 17.25
C ILE A 71 -9.72 -19.83 16.53
N SER A 72 -10.55 -18.82 16.35
CA SER A 72 -10.15 -17.53 15.78
C SER A 72 -10.03 -16.48 16.89
N TYR A 73 -8.91 -15.75 16.90
CA TYR A 73 -8.70 -14.63 17.81
C TYR A 73 -9.10 -13.33 17.11
N LEU A 74 -10.15 -12.68 17.61
CA LEU A 74 -10.64 -11.42 17.09
C LEU A 74 -10.28 -10.29 18.06
N VAL A 75 -9.78 -9.17 17.53
CA VAL A 75 -9.62 -7.95 18.33
C VAL A 75 -11.01 -7.37 18.62
N PRO A 76 -11.40 -7.14 19.89
CA PRO A 76 -12.73 -6.61 20.24
C PRO A 76 -12.94 -5.20 19.66
N GLY A 77 -14.21 -4.78 19.59
CA GLY A 77 -14.69 -3.66 18.79
C GLY A 77 -13.84 -2.38 18.83
N GLN A 78 -13.36 -1.94 20.00
CA GLN A 78 -12.52 -0.74 20.11
C GLN A 78 -11.15 -0.91 19.42
N GLY A 79 -10.46 -2.04 19.64
CA GLY A 79 -9.18 -2.30 18.99
C GLY A 79 -9.32 -2.49 17.48
N LEU A 80 -10.44 -3.06 17.02
CA LEU A 80 -10.75 -3.15 15.59
C LEU A 80 -10.94 -1.77 14.96
N ILE A 81 -11.71 -0.88 15.60
CA ILE A 81 -11.94 0.49 15.12
C ILE A 81 -10.61 1.26 15.03
N ILE A 82 -9.76 1.16 16.06
CA ILE A 82 -8.44 1.81 16.07
C ILE A 82 -7.58 1.28 14.93
N HIS A 83 -7.52 -0.05 14.73
CA HIS A 83 -6.70 -0.66 13.68
C HIS A 83 -7.20 -0.29 12.27
N MET A 84 -8.51 -0.20 12.06
CA MET A 84 -9.11 0.27 10.82
C MET A 84 -8.77 1.75 10.55
N PHE A 85 -8.84 2.60 11.57
CA PHE A 85 -8.49 4.02 11.45
C PHE A 85 -7.01 4.19 11.06
N ILE A 86 -6.09 3.52 11.76
CA ILE A 86 -4.66 3.54 11.46
C ILE A 86 -4.39 3.05 10.04
N THR A 87 -5.00 1.92 9.65
CA THR A 87 -4.83 1.35 8.30
C THR A 87 -5.32 2.31 7.23
N ASN A 88 -6.47 2.95 7.43
CA ASN A 88 -7.00 3.93 6.48
C ASN A 88 -6.11 5.17 6.35
N VAL A 89 -5.58 5.70 7.46
CA VAL A 89 -4.63 6.82 7.43
C VAL A 89 -3.37 6.43 6.63
N PHE A 90 -2.81 5.23 6.89
CA PHE A 90 -1.66 4.72 6.14
C PHE A 90 -1.95 4.59 4.65
N ILE A 91 -3.10 4.04 4.26
CA ILE A 91 -3.53 3.93 2.86
C ILE A 91 -3.66 5.31 2.23
N GLY A 92 -4.32 6.26 2.91
CA GLY A 92 -4.54 7.62 2.42
C GLY A 92 -3.22 8.35 2.15
N VAL A 93 -2.32 8.35 3.15
CA VAL A 93 -0.99 8.97 3.02
C VAL A 93 -0.19 8.30 1.90
N TYR A 94 -0.19 6.96 1.84
CA TYR A 94 0.48 6.22 0.78
C TYR A 94 -0.03 6.62 -0.62
N VAL A 95 -1.35 6.67 -0.82
CA VAL A 95 -1.94 6.99 -2.13
C VAL A 95 -1.54 8.40 -2.57
N ILE A 96 -1.63 9.38 -1.67
CA ILE A 96 -1.25 10.78 -1.97
C ILE A 96 0.22 10.85 -2.40
N ILE A 97 1.13 10.26 -1.62
CA ILE A 97 2.55 10.31 -1.93
C ILE A 97 2.87 9.51 -3.20
N SER A 98 2.23 8.36 -3.42
CA SER A 98 2.46 7.54 -4.62
C SER A 98 2.02 8.26 -5.90
N ILE A 99 0.90 8.98 -5.87
CA ILE A 99 0.46 9.83 -6.99
C ILE A 99 1.47 10.93 -7.25
N LEU A 100 1.94 11.62 -6.21
CA LEU A 100 2.93 12.68 -6.33
C LEU A 100 4.24 12.14 -6.93
N LEU A 101 4.77 11.04 -6.41
CA LEU A 101 5.99 10.41 -6.91
C LEU A 101 5.83 9.91 -8.35
N THR A 102 4.66 9.37 -8.70
CA THR A 102 4.35 8.93 -10.07
C THR A 102 4.31 10.12 -11.03
N PHE A 103 3.66 11.21 -10.63
CA PHE A 103 3.61 12.44 -11.43
C PHE A 103 5.02 13.04 -11.63
N LEU A 104 5.80 13.15 -10.55
CA LEU A 104 7.18 13.65 -10.64
C LEU A 104 8.07 12.74 -11.50
N SER A 105 7.91 11.42 -11.37
CA SER A 105 8.61 10.43 -12.18
C SER A 105 8.26 10.56 -13.67
N SER A 106 6.99 10.80 -14.00
CA SER A 106 6.54 11.08 -15.37
C SER A 106 7.27 12.28 -15.97
N ARG A 107 7.31 13.41 -15.23
CA ARG A 107 8.02 14.63 -15.68
C ARG A 107 9.50 14.37 -15.94
N LYS A 108 10.16 13.59 -15.07
CA LYS A 108 11.57 13.23 -15.21
C LYS A 108 11.81 12.27 -16.37
N LEU A 109 10.91 11.31 -16.58
CA LEU A 109 10.97 10.40 -17.73
C LEU A 109 10.82 11.18 -19.05
N SER A 110 9.90 12.13 -19.14
CA SER A 110 9.77 12.99 -20.32
C SER A 110 11.01 13.85 -20.56
N ALA A 111 11.63 14.36 -19.49
CA ALA A 111 12.90 15.08 -19.61
C ALA A 111 14.05 14.16 -20.09
N LEU A 112 14.09 12.92 -19.62
CA LEU A 112 15.05 11.92 -20.07
C LEU A 112 14.86 11.55 -21.54
N GLN A 113 13.60 11.36 -21.98
CA GLN A 113 13.22 11.14 -23.38
C GLN A 113 13.73 12.25 -24.30
N LYS A 114 13.60 13.51 -23.88
CA LYS A 114 14.10 14.67 -24.64
C LYS A 114 15.64 14.68 -24.76
N ARG A 115 16.36 14.16 -23.76
CA ARG A 115 17.84 14.16 -23.74
C ARG A 115 18.45 13.00 -24.52
N LEU A 116 17.93 11.79 -24.37
CA LEU A 116 18.50 10.57 -24.92
C LEU A 116 17.81 10.08 -26.20
N GLY A 117 16.72 10.75 -26.62
CA GLY A 117 15.88 10.31 -27.72
C GLY A 117 14.98 9.12 -27.35
N ASN A 118 13.87 8.99 -28.07
CA ASN A 118 12.85 7.97 -27.81
C ASN A 118 13.31 6.53 -28.09
N GLN A 119 14.39 6.33 -28.86
CA GLN A 119 14.87 5.01 -29.25
C GLN A 119 15.96 4.43 -28.33
N SER A 120 16.40 5.17 -27.30
CA SER A 120 17.39 4.61 -26.37
C SER A 120 16.81 3.43 -25.58
N ILE A 121 17.57 2.34 -25.51
CA ILE A 121 17.21 1.12 -24.75
C ILE A 121 16.90 1.48 -23.30
N VAL A 122 17.69 2.39 -22.72
CA VAL A 122 17.50 2.93 -21.37
C VAL A 122 16.13 3.57 -21.24
N VAL A 123 15.73 4.51 -22.11
CA VAL A 123 14.41 5.16 -22.04
C VAL A 123 13.27 4.14 -22.14
N ARG A 124 13.38 3.13 -23.03
CA ARG A 124 12.35 2.09 -23.16
C ARG A 124 12.22 1.25 -21.90
N GLN A 125 13.33 0.81 -21.31
CA GLN A 125 13.33 0.08 -20.04
C GLN A 125 12.70 0.93 -18.92
N GLN A 126 13.11 2.19 -18.82
CA GLN A 126 12.61 3.11 -17.80
C GLN A 126 11.10 3.39 -17.97
N LYS A 127 10.60 3.47 -19.22
CA LYS A 127 9.17 3.62 -19.51
C LYS A 127 8.37 2.38 -19.09
N ASN A 128 8.85 1.18 -19.39
CA ASN A 128 8.16 -0.06 -19.01
C ASN A 128 8.02 -0.18 -17.48
N MET A 129 9.11 0.07 -16.74
CA MET A 129 9.06 0.06 -15.28
C MET A 129 8.16 1.16 -14.71
N PHE A 130 8.14 2.35 -15.33
CA PHE A 130 7.24 3.42 -14.93
C PHE A 130 5.76 3.04 -15.11
N VAL A 131 5.40 2.42 -16.25
CA VAL A 131 4.01 1.98 -16.50
C VAL A 131 3.55 0.99 -15.44
N VAL A 132 4.39 0.01 -15.05
CA VAL A 132 4.04 -0.95 -14.00
C VAL A 132 3.75 -0.25 -12.67
N VAL A 133 4.60 0.70 -12.25
CA VAL A 133 4.40 1.46 -11.00
C VAL A 133 3.17 2.36 -11.07
N ALA A 134 2.91 2.97 -12.23
CA ALA A 134 1.75 3.83 -12.45
C ALA A 134 0.43 3.04 -12.39
N VAL A 135 0.35 1.89 -13.06
CA VAL A 135 -0.81 0.99 -13.00
C VAL A 135 -1.04 0.51 -11.57
N CYS A 136 0.02 0.10 -10.87
CA CYS A 136 -0.07 -0.32 -9.48
C CYS A 136 -0.62 0.82 -8.59
N SER A 137 -0.09 2.04 -8.73
CA SER A 137 -0.57 3.21 -7.99
C SER A 137 -2.03 3.52 -8.28
N LEU A 138 -2.45 3.43 -9.55
CA LEU A 138 -3.84 3.65 -9.96
C LEU A 138 -4.79 2.61 -9.37
N SER A 139 -4.43 1.32 -9.40
CA SER A 139 -5.23 0.27 -8.77
C SER A 139 -5.43 0.50 -7.27
N HIS A 140 -4.41 1.01 -6.57
CA HIS A 140 -4.51 1.35 -5.16
C HIS A 140 -5.36 2.59 -4.89
N LEU A 141 -5.28 3.61 -5.75
CA LEU A 141 -6.16 4.76 -5.69
C LEU A 141 -7.63 4.33 -5.86
N LEU A 142 -7.92 3.47 -6.84
CA LEU A 142 -9.27 2.94 -7.05
C LEU A 142 -9.75 2.14 -5.83
N LYS A 143 -8.89 1.30 -5.24
CA LYS A 143 -9.23 0.55 -4.04
C LYS A 143 -9.51 1.46 -2.83
N ALA A 144 -8.70 2.50 -2.63
CA ALA A 144 -8.92 3.48 -1.58
C ALA A 144 -10.22 4.27 -1.82
N GLY A 145 -10.48 4.69 -3.06
CA GLY A 145 -11.73 5.36 -3.45
C GLY A 145 -12.96 4.48 -3.22
N HIS A 146 -12.89 3.20 -3.60
CA HIS A 146 -13.94 2.22 -3.32
C HIS A 146 -14.18 2.09 -1.81
N GLN A 147 -13.13 1.85 -1.01
CA GLN A 147 -13.24 1.75 0.44
C GLN A 147 -13.85 3.00 1.08
N SER A 148 -13.42 4.19 0.65
CA SER A 148 -13.98 5.47 1.13
C SER A 148 -15.46 5.64 0.75
N CYS A 149 -15.83 5.36 -0.50
CA CYS A 149 -17.21 5.44 -0.97
C CYS A 149 -18.12 4.50 -0.17
N THR A 150 -17.67 3.26 0.04
CA THR A 150 -18.42 2.27 0.81
C THR A 150 -18.59 2.67 2.28
N VAL A 151 -17.58 3.26 2.92
CA VAL A 151 -17.72 3.81 4.28
C VAL A 151 -18.78 4.91 4.33
N ILE A 152 -18.75 5.85 3.37
CA ILE A 152 -19.73 6.95 3.29
C ILE A 152 -21.15 6.40 3.11
N MET A 153 -21.33 5.45 2.19
CA MET A 153 -22.64 4.82 1.96
C MET A 153 -23.16 4.05 3.19
N SER A 154 -22.27 3.39 3.93
CA SER A 154 -22.63 2.72 5.19
C SER A 154 -23.03 3.72 6.28
N MET A 155 -22.30 4.83 6.42
CA MET A 155 -22.64 5.90 7.38
C MET A 155 -23.99 6.56 7.07
N ASN A 156 -24.37 6.65 5.79
CA ASN A 156 -25.65 7.19 5.35
C ASN A 156 -26.82 6.18 5.46
N GLY A 157 -26.58 4.97 5.99
CA GLY A 157 -27.60 3.93 6.13
C GLY A 157 -28.06 3.29 4.82
N ALA A 158 -27.41 3.61 3.70
CA ALA A 158 -27.76 3.07 2.38
C ALA A 158 -27.30 1.61 2.20
N ILE A 159 -26.31 1.15 2.98
CA ILE A 159 -25.78 -0.21 2.97
C ILE A 159 -25.73 -0.74 4.40
N SER A 160 -26.31 -1.92 4.65
CA SER A 160 -26.25 -2.54 5.97
C SER A 160 -24.80 -2.92 6.32
N ARG A 161 -24.44 -2.77 7.59
CA ARG A 161 -23.09 -3.06 8.09
C ARG A 161 -22.68 -4.54 7.91
N SER A 162 -23.64 -5.46 7.80
CA SER A 162 -23.38 -6.87 7.53
C SER A 162 -23.01 -7.16 6.07
N VAL A 163 -23.57 -6.38 5.12
CA VAL A 163 -23.15 -6.43 3.70
C VAL A 163 -21.77 -5.77 3.51
N PHE A 164 -21.48 -4.73 4.31
CA PHE A 164 -20.18 -4.05 4.35
C PHE A 164 -19.01 -4.98 4.71
N GLU A 165 -19.19 -5.84 5.73
CA GLU A 165 -18.15 -6.76 6.17
C GLU A 165 -17.83 -7.81 5.09
N THR A 166 -18.85 -8.35 4.41
CA THR A 166 -18.68 -9.37 3.37
C THR A 166 -18.02 -8.84 2.09
N TRP A 167 -18.28 -7.59 1.69
CA TRP A 167 -17.75 -7.02 0.44
C TRP A 167 -16.31 -6.52 0.55
N ILE A 168 -15.90 -6.01 1.72
CA ILE A 168 -14.56 -5.45 1.92
C ILE A 168 -13.59 -6.50 2.47
N TRP A 169 -14.06 -7.38 3.34
CA TRP A 169 -13.30 -8.46 3.94
C TRP A 169 -14.12 -9.75 3.89
N PRO A 170 -14.08 -10.52 2.78
CA PRO A 170 -14.62 -11.87 2.77
C PRO A 170 -13.76 -12.73 3.70
N ALA A 171 -13.97 -12.58 5.00
CA ALA A 171 -13.40 -13.41 6.02
C ALA A 171 -14.30 -14.63 6.09
N VAL A 172 -13.98 -15.62 5.25
CA VAL A 172 -14.37 -17.02 5.41
C VAL A 172 -15.90 -17.23 5.51
N GLY A 173 -16.50 -17.59 4.38
CA GLY A 173 -17.65 -18.51 4.44
C GLY A 173 -17.17 -19.88 4.91
#